data_AF-A0A850R9N5-F1
#
_entry.id   AF-A0A850R9N5-F1
#
_cell.length_a   1.000
_cell.length_b   1.000
_cell.length_c   1.000
_cell.angle_alpha   90.00
_cell.angle_beta   90.00
_cell.angle_gamma   90.00
#
_symmetry.space_group_name_H-M   'P 1'
#
loop_
_entity.id
_entity.type
_entity.pdbx_description
1 polymer ?
#
loop_
_entity_poly.entity_id
_entity_poly.type
_entity_poly.pdbx_seq_one_letter_code
_entity_poly.pdbx_strand_id
1 'polypeptide(L)' 'MSDLPESFRLSYALSKQLSSAYEITSNYGGIELDDELRAAVEKAVRPILERRLKQAEREESKR' A
#
# COMPACT_ATOMS: atom_id res chain seq x y z
N MET A 1 -0.13 6.38 -17.46
CA MET A 1 0.07 5.36 -16.42
C MET A 1 -1.07 4.36 -16.57
N SER A 2 -0.75 3.08 -16.69
CA SER A 2 -1.70 2.00 -17.03
C SER A 2 -2.98 2.04 -16.19
N ASP A 3 -4.15 2.02 -16.85
CA ASP A 3 -5.50 1.90 -16.27
C ASP A 3 -5.72 0.54 -15.62
N LEU A 4 -4.87 0.19 -14.66
CA LEU A 4 -5.01 -1.05 -13.91
C LEU A 4 -6.12 -0.88 -12.86
N PRO A 5 -6.98 -1.91 -12.67
CA PRO A 5 -8.00 -1.92 -11.63
C PRO A 5 -7.42 -1.55 -10.27
N GLU A 6 -8.25 -0.93 -9.43
CA GLU A 6 -7.80 -0.50 -8.10
C GLU A 6 -7.44 -1.72 -7.23
N SER A 7 -8.21 -2.81 -7.35
CA SER A 7 -7.90 -4.09 -6.71
C SER A 7 -6.50 -4.60 -7.07
N PHE A 8 -6.12 -4.51 -8.36
CA PHE A 8 -4.80 -4.92 -8.83
C PHE A 8 -3.69 -4.08 -8.19
N ARG A 9 -3.84 -2.74 -8.18
CA ARG A 9 -2.85 -1.83 -7.58
C ARG A 9 -2.66 -2.09 -6.09
N LEU A 10 -3.76 -2.33 -5.36
CA LEU A 10 -3.72 -2.62 -3.92
C LEU A 10 -3.08 -3.99 -3.62
N SER A 11 -3.41 -5.02 -4.41
CA SER A 11 -2.81 -6.35 -4.30
C SER A 11 -1.30 -6.32 -4.60
N TYR A 12 -0.90 -5.57 -5.61
CA TYR A 12 0.52 -5.37 -5.94
C TYR A 12 1.27 -4.62 -4.83
N ALA A 13 0.66 -3.57 -4.28
CA ALA A 13 1.24 -2.82 -3.17
C ALA A 13 1.46 -3.71 -1.94
N LEU A 14 0.48 -4.53 -1.57
CA LEU A 14 0.56 -5.48 -0.45
C LEU A 14 1.61 -6.58 -0.65
N SER A 15 1.77 -7.08 -1.87
CA SER A 15 2.62 -8.24 -2.17
C SER A 15 4.07 -7.90 -2.48
N LYS A 16 4.34 -6.71 -3.02
CA LYS A 16 5.68 -6.35 -3.54
C LYS A 16 6.21 -5.02 -3.02
N GLN A 17 5.38 -4.00 -2.91
CA GLN A 17 5.88 -2.64 -2.61
C GLN A 17 5.97 -2.35 -1.11
N LEU A 18 5.04 -2.85 -0.30
CA LEU A 18 5.01 -2.52 1.13
C LEU A 18 6.25 -3.02 1.87
N SER A 19 6.70 -4.25 1.58
CA SER A 19 7.91 -4.83 2.19
C SER A 19 9.22 -4.23 1.67
N SER A 20 9.17 -3.53 0.53
CA SER A 20 10.32 -2.82 -0.05
C SER A 20 10.30 -1.32 0.21
N ALA A 21 9.38 -0.84 1.07
CA ALA A 21 9.33 0.57 1.45
C ALA A 21 10.60 1.00 2.18
N TYR A 22 11.20 2.10 1.71
CA TYR A 22 12.47 2.62 2.22
C TYR A 22 12.39 4.10 2.63
N GLU A 23 11.32 4.81 2.31
CA GLU A 23 11.10 6.19 2.76
C GLU A 23 9.62 6.51 2.93
N ILE A 24 9.32 7.48 3.79
CA ILE A 24 8.06 8.22 3.80
C ILE A 24 8.32 9.58 3.18
N THR A 25 7.74 9.82 2.00
CA THR A 25 7.80 11.12 1.35
C THR A 25 6.78 12.08 1.97
N SER A 26 7.23 13.29 2.30
CA SER A 26 6.37 14.39 2.76
C SER A 26 6.65 15.67 1.97
N ASN A 27 5.80 16.69 2.14
CA ASN A 27 6.02 18.01 1.54
C ASN A 27 7.31 18.70 2.03
N TYR A 28 7.93 18.19 3.09
CA TYR A 28 9.15 18.73 3.68
C TYR A 28 10.39 17.87 3.37
N GLY A 29 10.24 16.84 2.53
CA GLY A 29 11.29 15.88 2.19
C GLY A 29 10.92 14.44 2.52
N GLY A 30 11.80 13.52 2.17
CA GLY A 30 11.70 12.10 2.51
C GLY A 30 12.33 11.79 3.87
N ILE A 31 11.69 10.91 4.63
CA ILE A 31 12.25 10.31 5.85
C ILE A 31 12.58 8.87 5.51
N GLU A 32 13.86 8.50 5.54
CA GLU A 32 14.28 7.10 5.33
C GLU A 32 13.73 6.19 6.44
N LEU A 33 13.32 5.00 6.04
CA LEU A 33 12.81 3.95 6.91
C LEU A 33 13.95 3.00 7.27
N ASP A 34 14.45 3.14 8.49
CA ASP A 34 15.21 2.08 9.13
C ASP A 34 14.31 0.85 9.40
N ASP A 35 14.90 -0.23 9.93
CA ASP A 35 14.17 -1.48 10.11
C ASP A 35 13.03 -1.36 11.15
N GLU A 36 13.18 -0.52 12.18
CA GLU A 36 12.16 -0.29 13.20
C GLU A 36 10.97 0.48 12.62
N LEU A 37 11.24 1.60 11.95
CA LEU A 37 10.25 2.42 11.26
C LEU A 37 9.56 1.64 10.13
N ARG A 38 10.31 0.85 9.35
CA ARG A 38 9.73 0.00 8.29
C ARG A 38 8.74 -1.01 8.87
N ALA A 39 9.10 -1.69 9.96
CA ALA A 39 8.21 -2.63 10.63
C ALA A 39 6.95 -1.94 11.19
N ALA A 40 7.11 -0.75 11.78
CA ALA A 40 6.00 0.04 12.30
C ALA A 40 5.04 0.48 11.17
N VAL A 41 5.58 0.98 10.06
CA VAL A 41 4.81 1.36 8.86
C VAL A 41 4.08 0.16 8.28
N GLU A 42 4.76 -0.97 8.10
CA GLU A 42 4.13 -2.19 7.58
C GLU A 42 2.96 -2.63 8.46
N LYS A 43 3.17 -2.70 9.77
CA LYS A 43 2.14 -3.09 10.75
C LYS A 43 0.93 -2.15 10.73
N ALA A 44 1.16 -0.85 10.56
CA ALA A 44 0.09 0.15 10.52
C ALA A 44 -0.67 0.15 9.19
N VAL A 45 0.03 0.02 8.07
CA VAL A 45 -0.53 0.22 6.72
C VAL A 45 -1.15 -1.05 6.16
N ARG A 46 -0.57 -2.23 6.42
CA ARG A 46 -1.07 -3.53 5.93
C ARG A 46 -2.58 -3.74 6.16
N PRO A 47 -3.13 -3.63 7.39
CA PRO A 47 -4.56 -3.86 7.61
C PRO A 47 -5.46 -2.82 6.91
N ILE A 48 -4.96 -1.62 6.64
CA ILE A 48 -5.70 -0.60 5.91
C ILE A 48 -5.80 -0.98 4.43
N LEU A 49 -4.68 -1.39 3.82
CA LEU A 49 -4.64 -1.80 2.41
C LEU A 49 -5.46 -3.07 2.17
N GLU A 50 -5.43 -4.05 3.08
CA GLU A 50 -6.25 -5.27 2.98
C GLU A 50 -7.76 -4.97 3.00
N ARG A 51 -8.20 -4.02 3.85
CA ARG A 51 -9.61 -3.60 3.88
C ARG A 51 -10.01 -2.90 2.57
N ARG A 52 -9.15 -2.02 2.06
CA ARG A 52 -9.39 -1.32 0.79
C ARG A 52 -9.42 -2.27 -0.39
N LEU A 53 -8.55 -3.28 -0.41
CA LEU A 53 -8.54 -4.32 -1.45
C LEU A 53 -9.88 -5.04 -1.50
N LYS A 54 -10.36 -5.53 -0.35
CA LYS A 54 -11.67 -6.21 -0.24
C LYS A 54 -12.82 -5.32 -0.68
N GLN A 55 -12.72 -4.01 -0.44
CA GLN A 55 -13.73 -3.05 -0.89
C GLN A 55 -13.69 -2.89 -2.42
N ALA A 56 -12.50 -2.68 -2.99
CA ALA A 56 -12.33 -2.55 -4.44
C ALA A 56 -12.83 -3.79 -5.19
N GLU A 57 -12.49 -4.99 -4.73
CA GLU A 57 -12.98 -6.26 -5.31
C GLU A 57 -14.52 -6.35 -5.31
N ARG A 58 -15.17 -5.90 -4.24
CA ARG A 58 -16.64 -5.87 -4.13
C ARG A 58 -17.28 -4.85 -5.05
N GLU A 59 -16.67 -3.69 -5.23
CA GLU A 59 -17.18 -2.63 -6.10
C GLU A 59 -17.00 -3.01 -7.57
N GLU A 60 -15.88 -3.64 -7.92
CA GLU A 60 -15.61 -4.15 -9.27
C GLU A 60 -16.56 -5.31 -9.61
N SER A 61 -16.86 -6.21 -8.67
CA SER A 61 -17.82 -7.32 -8.90
C SER A 61 -19.28 -6.87 -9.10
N LYS A 62 -19.61 -5.63 -8.75
CA LYS A 62 -20.96 -5.05 -8.92
C LYS A 62 -21.13 -4.27 -10.22
N ARG A 63 -20.04 -3.98 -10.93
CA ARG A 63 -20.04 -3.29 -12.23
C ARG A 63 -20.21 -4.28 -13.35
#